data_AF-A0A3Q9S5U8-F1
#
_entry.id   AF-A0A3Q9S5U8-F1
#
_cell.length_a   1.000
_cell.length_b   1.000
_cell.length_c   1.000
_cell.angle_alpha   90.00
_cell.angle_beta   90.00
_cell.angle_gamma   90.00
#
_symmetry.space_group_name_H-M   'P 1'
#
loop_
_entity.id
_entity.type
_entity.pdbx_description
1 polymer ?
#
loop_
_entity_poly.entity_id
_entity_poly.type
_entity_poly.pdbx_seq_one_letter_code
_entity_poly.pdbx_strand_id
1 'polypeptide(L)'
;MQQTFNYILQNYLKAKNENLKGNKLADYIREDALEKIHIKSNIDTSKYKFKGSAGQGGWADVPWIAIFDKNITTMATKGYYIVYLFCADMSGVYLSLNQGWTYFKNKYGIKDGREKIKLVSNAWKNILSSTLSDFSFEPINLNGISKNSDLAEGYELGHICGKFYESGNIPTNSELINDLRNLLGVYRELKGKLKDNSIEKTNNSLIVDFNLGFLDNKNSEEDLNDIEDTIENFEKSSVLIEDDPPLDFYSKDDNHEFKTRKTNFILKAKNQKKLGFAGELMVVKYEKESLIANGRKDLSKKIEHVAKEHDGDGYDILSFEIDGTKKFIEVKTTTKDKLTPFMISSNEVKFSELNSGNYYLYRIFDFNKKTSTGKLFILHGDISKILKLKSTQYIVNGMQDTNKLPNK
;
A
#
# COMPACT_ATOMS: atom_id res chain seq x y z
N MET A 1 -8.60 -34.64 3.17
CA MET A 1 -8.37 -33.25 3.60
C MET A 1 -8.47 -33.12 5.12
N GLN A 2 -9.61 -33.47 5.73
CA GLN A 2 -9.81 -33.42 7.19
C GLN A 2 -8.70 -34.14 7.98
N GLN A 3 -8.39 -35.40 7.65
CA GLN A 3 -7.30 -36.15 8.28
C GLN A 3 -5.93 -35.49 8.11
N THR A 4 -5.68 -34.88 6.95
CA THR A 4 -4.43 -34.14 6.68
C THR A 4 -4.30 -32.96 7.62
N PHE A 5 -5.37 -32.18 7.80
CA PHE A 5 -5.36 -31.01 8.68
C PHE A 5 -5.22 -31.42 10.15
N ASN A 6 -5.98 -32.41 10.60
CA ASN A 6 -5.85 -32.95 11.96
C ASN A 6 -4.43 -33.47 12.23
N TYR A 7 -3.83 -34.19 11.29
CA TYR A 7 -2.46 -34.69 11.44
C TYR A 7 -1.44 -33.56 11.61
N ILE A 8 -1.55 -32.49 10.81
CA ILE A 8 -0.67 -31.32 10.92
C ILE A 8 -0.87 -30.63 12.28
N LEU A 9 -2.11 -30.30 12.64
CA LEU A 9 -2.46 -29.59 13.88
C LEU A 9 -1.98 -30.34 15.13
N GLN A 10 -2.12 -31.66 15.16
CA GLN A 10 -1.73 -32.49 16.30
C GLN A 10 -0.22 -32.67 16.46
N ASN A 11 0.56 -32.63 15.37
CA ASN A 11 1.95 -33.05 15.40
C ASN A 11 2.94 -31.89 15.23
N TYR A 12 2.51 -30.72 14.72
CA TYR A 12 3.44 -29.64 14.36
C TYR A 12 4.20 -29.04 15.53
N LEU A 13 3.54 -28.77 16.66
CA LEU A 13 4.21 -28.18 17.83
C LEU A 13 5.28 -29.08 18.42
N LYS A 14 5.12 -30.40 18.30
CA LYS A 14 6.15 -31.36 18.70
C LYS A 14 7.29 -31.38 17.68
N ALA A 15 6.95 -31.55 16.40
CA ALA A 15 7.92 -31.65 15.31
C ALA A 15 8.79 -30.41 15.18
N LYS A 16 8.26 -29.20 15.47
CA LYS A 16 9.03 -27.95 15.38
C LYS A 16 10.19 -27.84 16.36
N ASN A 17 10.25 -28.71 17.38
CA ASN A 17 11.37 -28.82 18.31
C ASN A 17 12.46 -29.80 17.82
N GLU A 18 12.25 -30.44 16.68
CA GLU A 18 13.20 -31.36 16.04
C GLU A 18 13.93 -30.67 14.88
N ASN A 19 14.93 -31.32 14.30
CA ASN A 19 15.61 -30.80 13.10
C ASN A 19 14.62 -30.78 11.91
N LEU A 20 14.52 -29.65 11.21
CA LEU A 20 13.65 -29.50 10.04
C LEU A 20 14.09 -30.39 8.86
N LYS A 21 15.41 -30.57 8.67
CA LYS A 21 15.95 -31.32 7.53
C LYS A 21 15.64 -32.81 7.69
N GLY A 22 14.90 -33.37 6.72
CA GLY A 22 14.46 -34.76 6.73
C GLY A 22 13.37 -35.06 7.77
N ASN A 23 12.69 -34.03 8.29
CA ASN A 23 11.58 -34.26 9.22
C ASN A 23 10.35 -34.76 8.46
N LYS A 24 9.83 -35.92 8.90
CA LYS A 24 8.68 -36.57 8.26
C LYS A 24 7.45 -35.69 8.16
N LEU A 25 7.15 -34.87 9.17
CA LEU A 25 5.99 -33.97 9.12
C LEU A 25 6.22 -32.80 8.16
N ALA A 26 7.43 -32.26 8.13
CA ALA A 26 7.77 -31.19 7.20
C ALA A 26 7.69 -31.66 5.75
N ASP A 27 8.16 -32.88 5.48
CA ASP A 27 8.09 -33.50 4.15
C ASP A 27 6.64 -33.86 3.78
N TYR A 28 5.86 -34.38 4.75
CA TYR A 28 4.42 -34.59 4.59
C TYR A 28 3.68 -33.32 4.18
N ILE A 29 3.97 -32.16 4.77
CA ILE A 29 3.36 -30.87 4.40
C ILE A 29 3.77 -30.45 2.97
N ARG A 30 5.02 -30.71 2.59
CA ARG A 30 5.58 -30.32 1.28
C ARG A 30 5.11 -31.22 0.13
N GLU A 31 4.72 -32.46 0.41
CA GLU A 31 4.45 -33.48 -0.60
C GLU A 31 3.09 -34.16 -0.37
N ASP A 32 3.00 -35.13 0.53
CA ASP A 32 1.83 -36.00 0.74
C ASP A 32 0.52 -35.23 0.98
N ALA A 33 0.59 -34.13 1.74
CA ALA A 33 -0.56 -33.29 2.04
C ALA A 33 -1.12 -32.66 0.76
N LEU A 34 -0.25 -32.24 -0.17
CA LEU A 34 -0.63 -31.63 -1.44
C LEU A 34 -1.35 -32.62 -2.33
N GLU A 35 -0.82 -33.83 -2.45
CA GLU A 35 -1.43 -34.90 -3.25
C GLU A 35 -2.83 -35.24 -2.73
N LYS A 36 -2.97 -35.43 -1.40
CA LYS A 36 -4.28 -35.72 -0.77
C LYS A 36 -5.30 -34.61 -0.98
N ILE A 37 -4.88 -33.35 -0.99
CA ILE A 37 -5.77 -32.20 -1.24
C ILE A 37 -6.15 -32.16 -2.73
N HIS A 38 -5.18 -32.33 -3.63
CA HIS A 38 -5.40 -32.33 -5.07
C HIS A 38 -6.38 -33.43 -5.51
N ILE A 39 -6.10 -34.70 -5.15
CA ILE A 39 -6.93 -35.85 -5.53
C ILE A 39 -8.37 -35.67 -5.07
N LYS A 40 -8.57 -35.21 -3.83
CA LYS A 40 -9.91 -35.06 -3.26
C LYS A 40 -10.69 -33.87 -3.82
N SER A 41 -10.00 -32.77 -4.15
CA SER A 41 -10.66 -31.56 -4.66
C SER A 41 -10.98 -31.61 -6.15
N ASN A 42 -10.31 -32.48 -6.93
CA ASN A 42 -10.42 -32.58 -8.39
C ASN A 42 -10.11 -31.24 -9.09
N ILE A 43 -9.09 -30.53 -8.59
CA ILE A 43 -8.63 -29.25 -9.16
C ILE A 43 -7.65 -29.51 -10.29
N ASP A 44 -7.86 -28.85 -11.43
CA ASP A 44 -7.03 -28.94 -12.63
C ASP A 44 -5.60 -28.41 -12.38
N THR A 45 -4.63 -29.33 -12.29
CA THR A 45 -3.20 -29.03 -12.08
C THR A 45 -2.50 -28.46 -13.30
N SER A 46 -3.13 -28.45 -14.48
CA SER A 46 -2.62 -27.69 -15.62
C SER A 46 -2.73 -26.19 -15.35
N LYS A 47 -3.80 -25.75 -14.65
CA LYS A 47 -4.09 -24.35 -14.32
C LYS A 47 -3.58 -23.93 -12.95
N TYR A 48 -3.64 -24.83 -11.95
CA TYR A 48 -3.28 -24.51 -10.57
C TYR A 48 -2.01 -25.24 -10.13
N LYS A 49 -1.23 -24.61 -9.26
CA LYS A 49 -0.04 -25.17 -8.62
C LYS A 49 -0.25 -25.26 -7.12
N PHE A 50 -0.03 -26.44 -6.54
CA PHE A 50 -0.03 -26.66 -5.10
C PHE A 50 1.40 -26.52 -4.56
N LYS A 51 1.56 -25.94 -3.38
CA LYS A 51 2.84 -25.90 -2.67
C LYS A 51 2.60 -25.87 -1.16
N GLY A 52 3.39 -26.62 -0.41
CA GLY A 52 3.41 -26.57 1.05
C GLY A 52 4.71 -25.99 1.57
N SER A 53 4.69 -25.41 2.76
CA SER A 53 5.89 -24.99 3.49
C SER A 53 5.72 -25.20 4.99
N ALA A 54 6.68 -25.90 5.59
CA ALA A 54 6.92 -25.95 7.02
C ALA A 54 8.10 -25.03 7.43
N GLY A 55 8.54 -24.14 6.53
CA GLY A 55 9.73 -23.30 6.69
C GLY A 55 10.88 -23.66 5.75
N GLN A 56 11.81 -22.72 5.58
CA GLN A 56 13.01 -22.82 4.76
C GLN A 56 14.22 -22.39 5.62
N GLY A 57 15.18 -23.30 5.82
CA GLY A 57 16.31 -23.11 6.75
C GLY A 57 15.94 -23.39 8.22
N GLY A 58 14.80 -22.87 8.69
CA GLY A 58 14.22 -23.16 10.01
C GLY A 58 12.71 -23.39 9.93
N TRP A 59 12.12 -23.94 11.01
CA TRP A 59 10.67 -24.15 11.09
C TRP A 59 9.92 -22.83 10.97
N ALA A 60 8.84 -22.84 10.18
CA ALA A 60 7.94 -21.70 10.11
C ALA A 60 7.09 -21.62 11.39
N ASP A 61 6.84 -20.40 11.87
CA ASP A 61 5.84 -20.17 12.91
C ASP A 61 4.45 -20.58 12.41
N VAL A 62 4.11 -20.16 11.18
CA VAL A 62 2.84 -20.47 10.49
C VAL A 62 3.16 -21.35 9.28
N PRO A 63 3.05 -22.69 9.38
CA PRO A 63 3.13 -23.55 8.20
C PRO A 63 1.90 -23.34 7.32
N TRP A 64 2.04 -23.63 6.03
CA TRP A 64 0.98 -23.35 5.08
C TRP A 64 0.95 -24.30 3.89
N ILE A 65 -0.22 -24.37 3.25
CA ILE A 65 -0.45 -25.04 1.97
C ILE A 65 -1.17 -24.07 1.04
N ALA A 66 -0.54 -23.70 -0.07
CA ALA A 66 -1.05 -22.72 -1.03
C ALA A 66 -1.45 -23.36 -2.36
N ILE A 67 -2.40 -22.71 -3.02
CA ILE A 67 -2.97 -23.06 -4.31
C ILE A 67 -2.91 -21.81 -5.19
N PHE A 68 -2.02 -21.84 -6.18
CA PHE A 68 -1.74 -20.70 -7.05
C PHE A 68 -2.41 -20.92 -8.42
N ASP A 69 -3.13 -19.92 -8.95
CA ASP A 69 -3.45 -19.89 -10.39
C ASP A 69 -2.17 -19.47 -11.13
N LYS A 70 -1.66 -20.34 -12.01
CA LYS A 70 -0.37 -20.15 -12.69
C LYS A 70 -0.32 -18.89 -13.55
N ASN A 71 -1.46 -18.33 -13.95
CA ASN A 71 -1.52 -17.09 -14.72
C ASN A 71 -1.47 -15.84 -13.84
N ILE A 72 -1.69 -15.98 -12.54
CA ILE A 72 -1.54 -14.89 -11.56
C ILE A 72 -0.16 -15.00 -10.93
N THR A 73 0.14 -16.14 -10.29
CA THR A 73 1.42 -16.36 -9.62
C THR A 73 1.73 -17.85 -9.49
N THR A 74 2.98 -18.18 -9.17
CA THR A 74 3.40 -19.54 -8.83
C THR A 74 4.21 -19.59 -7.53
N MET A 75 4.19 -18.48 -6.76
CA MET A 75 4.96 -18.26 -5.54
C MET A 75 4.13 -17.51 -4.49
N ALA A 76 4.39 -17.79 -3.21
CA ALA A 76 3.72 -17.11 -2.09
C ALA A 76 4.24 -15.70 -1.83
N THR A 77 5.38 -15.31 -2.41
CA THR A 77 6.02 -14.02 -2.15
C THR A 77 5.46 -12.86 -2.97
N LYS A 78 4.67 -13.13 -4.01
CA LYS A 78 4.07 -12.12 -4.89
C LYS A 78 2.76 -12.63 -5.50
N GLY A 79 1.78 -11.73 -5.65
CA GLY A 79 0.49 -12.02 -6.26
C GLY A 79 -0.56 -12.48 -5.25
N TYR A 80 -1.73 -12.81 -5.77
CA TYR A 80 -2.88 -13.28 -5.01
C TYR A 80 -3.02 -14.78 -5.14
N TYR A 81 -3.45 -15.46 -4.09
CA TYR A 81 -3.55 -16.91 -4.06
C TYR A 81 -4.43 -17.40 -2.92
N ILE A 82 -4.90 -18.65 -3.05
CA ILE A 82 -5.57 -19.34 -1.94
C ILE A 82 -4.51 -20.01 -1.08
N VAL A 83 -4.65 -19.94 0.24
CA VAL A 83 -3.73 -20.57 1.19
C VAL A 83 -4.48 -21.07 2.42
N TYR A 84 -4.10 -22.26 2.87
CA TYR A 84 -4.38 -22.76 4.21
C TYR A 84 -3.24 -22.32 5.13
N LEU A 85 -3.53 -21.44 6.10
CA LEU A 85 -2.59 -20.93 7.09
C LEU A 85 -2.90 -21.58 8.44
N PHE A 86 -2.00 -22.43 8.95
CA PHE A 86 -2.16 -23.05 10.25
C PHE A 86 -1.64 -22.10 11.34
N CYS A 87 -2.49 -21.75 12.31
CA CYS A 87 -2.11 -20.81 13.38
C CYS A 87 -0.86 -21.29 14.11
N ALA A 88 -0.01 -20.38 14.59
CA ALA A 88 1.30 -20.74 15.14
C ALA A 88 1.24 -21.61 16.41
N ASP A 89 0.12 -21.54 17.12
CA ASP A 89 -0.24 -22.37 18.28
C ASP A 89 -1.05 -23.63 17.90
N MET A 90 -1.30 -23.86 16.62
CA MET A 90 -2.14 -24.93 16.08
C MET A 90 -3.58 -24.95 16.65
N SER A 91 -4.10 -23.80 17.07
CA SER A 91 -5.50 -23.62 17.49
C SER A 91 -6.49 -23.85 16.35
N GLY A 92 -6.05 -23.75 15.10
CA GLY A 92 -6.84 -24.04 13.92
C GLY A 92 -6.11 -23.71 12.63
N VAL A 93 -6.86 -23.71 11.53
CA VAL A 93 -6.36 -23.39 10.19
C VAL A 93 -7.33 -22.49 9.45
N TYR A 94 -6.82 -21.40 8.89
CA TYR A 94 -7.58 -20.50 8.03
C TYR A 94 -7.48 -20.94 6.57
N LEU A 95 -8.60 -21.11 5.89
CA LEU A 95 -8.67 -21.01 4.43
C LEU A 95 -8.75 -19.52 4.07
N SER A 96 -7.80 -19.01 3.30
CA SER A 96 -7.69 -17.59 2.99
C SER A 96 -7.42 -17.36 1.52
N LEU A 97 -8.19 -16.47 0.89
CA LEU A 97 -7.72 -15.72 -0.27
C LEU A 97 -6.78 -14.64 0.28
N ASN A 98 -5.52 -14.69 -0.13
CA ASN A 98 -4.45 -13.90 0.45
C ASN A 98 -3.54 -13.34 -0.64
N GLN A 99 -2.54 -12.55 -0.23
CA GLN A 99 -1.58 -11.92 -1.11
C GLN A 99 -0.17 -11.93 -0.51
N GLY A 100 0.84 -11.91 -1.38
CA GLY A 100 2.24 -12.03 -0.96
C GLY A 100 2.78 -10.81 -0.23
N TRP A 101 2.98 -10.92 1.10
CA TRP A 101 3.61 -9.90 1.96
C TRP A 101 4.99 -9.43 1.44
N THR A 102 5.83 -10.38 1.02
CA THR A 102 7.21 -10.09 0.58
C THR A 102 7.26 -9.06 -0.55
N TYR A 103 6.28 -9.05 -1.47
CA TYR A 103 6.19 -8.04 -2.53
C TYR A 103 6.11 -6.62 -1.95
N PHE A 104 5.21 -6.39 -0.98
CA PHE A 104 5.02 -5.08 -0.38
C PHE A 104 6.21 -4.67 0.48
N LYS A 105 6.76 -5.61 1.27
CA LYS A 105 7.96 -5.38 2.06
C LYS A 105 9.15 -4.94 1.20
N ASN A 106 9.38 -5.64 0.09
CA ASN A 106 10.51 -5.34 -0.80
C ASN A 106 10.32 -4.03 -1.57
N LYS A 107 9.07 -3.63 -1.84
CA LYS A 107 8.74 -2.45 -2.65
C LYS A 107 8.57 -1.17 -1.85
N TYR A 108 8.18 -1.26 -0.57
CA TYR A 108 7.82 -0.11 0.27
C TYR A 108 8.44 -0.17 1.68
N GLY A 109 9.33 -1.11 1.96
CA GLY A 109 9.80 -1.39 3.31
C GLY A 109 8.73 -1.97 4.24
N ILE A 110 9.10 -2.19 5.51
CA ILE A 110 8.23 -2.90 6.49
C ILE A 110 7.03 -2.02 6.88
N LYS A 111 7.27 -0.76 7.27
CA LYS A 111 6.23 0.14 7.82
C LYS A 111 5.17 0.46 6.77
N ASP A 112 5.56 1.01 5.62
CA ASP A 112 4.61 1.36 4.58
C ASP A 112 4.10 0.13 3.83
N GLY A 113 4.92 -0.91 3.67
CA GLY A 113 4.47 -2.19 3.13
C GLY A 113 3.23 -2.69 3.87
N ARG A 114 3.23 -2.66 5.20
CA ARG A 114 2.09 -3.09 6.04
C ARG A 114 0.84 -2.23 5.81
N GLU A 115 1.02 -0.92 5.66
CA GLU A 115 -0.09 -0.04 5.26
C GLU A 115 -0.62 -0.46 3.88
N LYS A 116 0.25 -0.58 2.87
CA LYS A 116 -0.14 -0.85 1.49
C LYS A 116 -0.81 -2.21 1.30
N ILE A 117 -0.29 -3.28 1.90
CA ILE A 117 -0.92 -4.61 1.79
C ILE A 117 -2.31 -4.62 2.41
N LYS A 118 -2.50 -3.92 3.54
CA LYS A 118 -3.80 -3.75 4.20
C LYS A 118 -4.77 -2.93 3.35
N LEU A 119 -4.27 -1.90 2.65
CA LEU A 119 -5.09 -1.13 1.71
C LEU A 119 -5.58 -2.01 0.57
N VAL A 120 -4.67 -2.79 -0.04
CA VAL A 120 -5.02 -3.68 -1.14
C VAL A 120 -5.98 -4.77 -0.70
N SER A 121 -5.76 -5.41 0.45
CA SER A 121 -6.69 -6.43 0.95
C SER A 121 -8.07 -5.85 1.16
N ASN A 122 -8.19 -4.68 1.80
CA ASN A 122 -9.46 -4.00 2.02
C ASN A 122 -10.14 -3.54 0.73
N ALA A 123 -9.37 -3.07 -0.25
CA ALA A 123 -9.92 -2.67 -1.55
C ALA A 123 -10.59 -3.85 -2.25
N TRP A 124 -9.95 -5.03 -2.25
CA TRP A 124 -10.56 -6.24 -2.81
C TRP A 124 -11.87 -6.64 -2.12
N LYS A 125 -12.03 -6.37 -0.82
CA LYS A 125 -13.29 -6.64 -0.10
C LYS A 125 -14.47 -5.87 -0.68
N ASN A 126 -14.21 -4.65 -1.16
CA ASN A 126 -15.24 -3.78 -1.73
C ASN A 126 -15.49 -4.05 -3.23
N ILE A 127 -14.53 -4.70 -3.92
CA ILE A 127 -14.56 -4.92 -5.37
C ILE A 127 -15.19 -6.26 -5.74
N LEU A 128 -15.00 -7.28 -4.91
CA LEU A 128 -15.49 -8.64 -5.18
C LEU A 128 -17.01 -8.69 -4.92
N SER A 129 -17.76 -9.07 -5.96
CA SER A 129 -19.23 -9.06 -6.01
C SER A 129 -19.87 -10.41 -5.72
N SER A 130 -19.11 -11.51 -5.78
CA SER A 130 -19.62 -12.84 -5.42
C SER A 130 -20.30 -12.78 -4.06
N THR A 131 -21.47 -13.43 -3.90
CA THR A 131 -22.13 -13.59 -2.60
C THR A 131 -21.19 -14.31 -1.64
N LEU A 132 -20.39 -13.53 -0.94
CA LEU A 132 -19.37 -13.97 0.01
C LEU A 132 -20.02 -14.28 1.37
N SER A 133 -21.32 -14.58 1.40
CA SER A 133 -22.04 -14.95 2.64
C SER A 133 -21.36 -16.10 3.39
N ASP A 134 -20.66 -16.96 2.64
CA ASP A 134 -19.97 -18.13 3.18
C ASP A 134 -18.55 -17.82 3.69
N PHE A 135 -18.01 -16.63 3.40
CA PHE A 135 -16.65 -16.23 3.74
C PHE A 135 -16.61 -14.92 4.51
N SER A 136 -15.87 -14.93 5.62
CA SER A 136 -15.62 -13.73 6.40
C SER A 136 -14.57 -12.85 5.73
N PHE A 137 -14.77 -11.55 5.83
CA PHE A 137 -13.78 -10.52 5.50
C PHE A 137 -13.10 -9.93 6.74
N GLU A 138 -13.48 -10.43 7.93
CA GLU A 138 -12.91 -9.98 9.18
C GLU A 138 -11.40 -10.26 9.22
N PRO A 139 -10.63 -9.43 9.93
CA PRO A 139 -9.22 -9.72 10.17
C PRO A 139 -9.03 -11.11 10.78
N ILE A 140 -7.98 -11.81 10.34
CA ILE A 140 -7.56 -13.09 10.92
C ILE A 140 -6.47 -12.85 11.97
N ASN A 141 -6.30 -13.81 12.88
CA ASN A 141 -5.22 -13.83 13.86
C ASN A 141 -4.55 -15.19 13.83
N LEU A 142 -3.28 -15.22 13.43
CA LEU A 142 -2.46 -16.43 13.32
C LEU A 142 -1.72 -16.76 14.60
N ASN A 143 -1.96 -16.01 15.69
CA ASN A 143 -1.35 -16.16 17.00
C ASN A 143 0.19 -16.18 16.94
N GLY A 144 0.79 -15.31 16.11
CA GLY A 144 2.24 -15.25 15.93
C GLY A 144 3.00 -15.05 17.27
N ILE A 145 3.80 -16.04 17.66
CA ILE A 145 4.43 -16.11 19.00
C ILE A 145 5.84 -15.47 19.00
N SER A 146 6.50 -15.36 17.85
CA SER A 146 7.85 -14.78 17.79
C SER A 146 7.83 -13.25 17.72
N LYS A 147 8.74 -12.60 18.47
CA LYS A 147 8.99 -11.14 18.45
C LYS A 147 9.41 -10.61 17.06
N ASN A 148 9.64 -11.51 16.09
CA ASN A 148 10.04 -11.22 14.71
C ASN A 148 9.07 -11.81 13.67
N SER A 149 7.79 -12.06 14.01
CA SER A 149 6.83 -12.70 13.10
C SER A 149 6.30 -11.77 11.99
N ASP A 150 7.20 -11.02 11.35
CA ASP A 150 6.94 -10.17 10.18
C ASP A 150 6.13 -10.90 9.10
N LEU A 151 6.34 -12.21 8.94
CA LEU A 151 5.55 -13.04 8.03
C LEU A 151 4.12 -13.29 8.50
N ALA A 152 3.90 -13.58 9.79
CA ALA A 152 2.55 -13.86 10.32
C ALA A 152 1.66 -12.62 10.23
N GLU A 153 2.15 -11.48 10.71
CA GLU A 153 1.45 -10.20 10.58
C GLU A 153 1.24 -9.82 9.11
N GLY A 154 2.23 -10.08 8.25
CA GLY A 154 2.10 -9.89 6.81
C GLY A 154 0.96 -10.71 6.19
N TYR A 155 0.79 -11.97 6.61
CA TYR A 155 -0.31 -12.83 6.15
C TYR A 155 -1.67 -12.38 6.70
N GLU A 156 -1.73 -11.90 7.94
CA GLU A 156 -2.94 -11.34 8.55
C GLU A 156 -3.41 -10.09 7.81
N LEU A 157 -2.48 -9.16 7.53
CA LEU A 157 -2.78 -7.95 6.76
C LEU A 157 -3.09 -8.23 5.28
N GLY A 158 -2.50 -9.31 4.73
CA GLY A 158 -2.72 -9.78 3.37
C GLY A 158 -4.06 -10.49 3.15
N HIS A 159 -4.73 -10.91 4.23
CA HIS A 159 -6.01 -11.62 4.18
C HIS A 159 -7.10 -10.76 3.52
N ILE A 160 -7.64 -11.26 2.41
CA ILE A 160 -8.77 -10.64 1.70
C ILE A 160 -10.07 -11.17 2.29
N CYS A 161 -10.31 -12.48 2.18
CA CYS A 161 -11.46 -13.16 2.75
C CYS A 161 -11.17 -14.64 2.98
N GLY A 162 -12.01 -15.31 3.77
CA GLY A 162 -11.84 -16.73 4.04
C GLY A 162 -12.67 -17.27 5.19
N LYS A 163 -12.21 -18.39 5.75
CA LYS A 163 -12.91 -19.14 6.80
C LYS A 163 -11.91 -19.75 7.79
N PHE A 164 -12.29 -19.82 9.05
CA PHE A 164 -11.51 -20.47 10.10
C PHE A 164 -12.04 -21.88 10.37
N TYR A 165 -11.13 -22.83 10.53
CA TYR A 165 -11.43 -24.19 10.97
C TYR A 165 -10.73 -24.46 12.30
N GLU A 166 -11.52 -24.62 13.35
CA GLU A 166 -11.03 -24.83 14.71
C GLU A 166 -10.42 -26.23 14.88
N SER A 167 -9.28 -26.31 15.58
CA SER A 167 -8.65 -27.58 15.94
C SER A 167 -9.55 -28.40 16.84
N GLY A 168 -9.66 -29.70 16.58
CA GLY A 168 -10.64 -30.57 17.26
C GLY A 168 -12.04 -30.53 16.66
N ASN A 169 -12.35 -29.54 15.81
CA ASN A 169 -13.63 -29.42 15.10
C ASN A 169 -13.44 -29.16 13.59
N ILE A 170 -12.45 -29.83 12.98
CA ILE A 170 -12.19 -29.69 11.55
C ILE A 170 -13.36 -30.30 10.75
N PRO A 171 -13.97 -29.55 9.81
CA PRO A 171 -15.12 -30.02 9.03
C PRO A 171 -14.85 -31.29 8.22
N THR A 172 -15.93 -31.88 7.74
CA THR A 172 -15.86 -33.08 6.89
C THR A 172 -15.12 -32.78 5.58
N ASN A 173 -14.61 -33.83 4.92
CA ASN A 173 -13.97 -33.65 3.61
C ASN A 173 -14.89 -32.97 2.59
N SER A 174 -16.20 -33.25 2.61
CA SER A 174 -17.17 -32.67 1.67
C SER A 174 -17.26 -31.16 1.84
N GLU A 175 -17.38 -30.69 3.10
CA GLU A 175 -17.45 -29.27 3.44
C GLU A 175 -16.16 -28.54 3.07
N LEU A 176 -14.99 -29.11 3.42
CA LEU A 176 -13.69 -28.51 3.09
C LEU A 176 -13.48 -28.37 1.57
N ILE A 177 -13.92 -29.37 0.79
CA ILE A 177 -13.85 -29.33 -0.67
C ILE A 177 -14.81 -28.28 -1.23
N ASN A 178 -16.02 -28.18 -0.68
CA ASN A 178 -17.01 -27.20 -1.10
C ASN A 178 -16.52 -25.77 -0.84
N ASP A 179 -16.03 -25.49 0.38
CA ASP A 179 -15.44 -24.21 0.74
C ASP A 179 -14.27 -23.85 -0.20
N LEU A 180 -13.37 -24.79 -0.50
CA LEU A 180 -12.27 -24.55 -1.44
C LEU A 180 -12.77 -24.21 -2.86
N ARG A 181 -13.80 -24.91 -3.35
CA ARG A 181 -14.38 -24.66 -4.68
C ARG A 181 -15.08 -23.32 -4.76
N ASN A 182 -15.80 -22.94 -3.71
CA ASN A 182 -16.44 -21.63 -3.61
C ASN A 182 -15.38 -20.52 -3.63
N LEU A 183 -14.31 -20.66 -2.84
CA LEU A 183 -13.23 -19.67 -2.83
C LEU A 183 -12.43 -19.63 -4.15
N LEU A 184 -12.31 -20.76 -4.86
CA LEU A 184 -11.78 -20.77 -6.24
C LEU A 184 -12.65 -19.97 -7.21
N GLY A 185 -13.97 -19.92 -7.01
CA GLY A 185 -14.88 -19.04 -7.74
C GLY A 185 -14.52 -17.57 -7.52
N VAL A 186 -14.40 -17.16 -6.26
CA VAL A 186 -13.97 -15.80 -5.86
C VAL A 186 -12.58 -15.46 -6.43
N TYR A 187 -11.65 -16.42 -6.39
CA TYR A 187 -10.30 -16.22 -6.93
C TYR A 187 -10.29 -16.03 -8.47
N ARG A 188 -11.22 -16.68 -9.20
CA ARG A 188 -11.42 -16.44 -10.64
C ARG A 188 -12.07 -15.09 -10.92
N GLU A 189 -12.98 -14.64 -10.06
CA GLU A 189 -13.53 -13.29 -10.16
C GLU A 189 -12.43 -12.24 -9.99
N LEU A 190 -11.60 -12.37 -8.94
CA LEU A 190 -10.44 -11.53 -8.71
C LEU A 190 -9.53 -11.50 -9.95
N LYS A 191 -9.26 -12.67 -10.53
CA LYS A 191 -8.47 -12.80 -11.77
C LYS A 191 -9.03 -11.97 -12.91
N GLY A 192 -10.35 -12.01 -13.11
CA GLY A 192 -11.03 -11.27 -14.17
C GLY A 192 -10.99 -9.76 -13.99
N LYS A 193 -10.73 -9.28 -12.78
CA LYS A 193 -10.61 -7.86 -12.41
C LYS A 193 -9.15 -7.38 -12.28
N LEU A 194 -8.17 -8.19 -12.71
CA LEU A 194 -6.76 -7.76 -12.72
C LEU A 194 -6.50 -6.79 -13.89
N LYS A 195 -6.02 -5.58 -13.57
CA LYS A 195 -5.64 -4.58 -14.57
C LYS A 195 -4.48 -5.07 -15.43
N ASP A 196 -4.70 -5.14 -16.74
CA ASP A 196 -3.76 -5.66 -17.76
C ASP A 196 -3.16 -7.03 -17.41
N ASN A 197 -3.90 -7.88 -16.69
CA ASN A 197 -3.38 -9.15 -16.16
C ASN A 197 -2.08 -8.98 -15.32
N SER A 198 -1.88 -7.81 -14.69
CA SER A 198 -0.66 -7.47 -13.95
C SER A 198 -0.93 -7.20 -12.48
N ILE A 199 -0.38 -8.04 -11.61
CA ILE A 199 -0.43 -7.86 -10.15
C ILE A 199 0.04 -6.47 -9.73
N GLU A 200 1.12 -5.99 -10.36
CA GLU A 200 1.72 -4.71 -9.98
C GLU A 200 0.83 -3.53 -10.36
N LYS A 201 0.28 -3.52 -11.58
CA LYS A 201 -0.63 -2.46 -12.03
C LYS A 201 -1.89 -2.45 -11.18
N THR A 202 -2.46 -3.62 -10.90
CA THR A 202 -3.62 -3.74 -10.01
C THR A 202 -3.31 -3.21 -8.60
N ASN A 203 -2.22 -3.68 -7.97
CA ASN A 203 -1.84 -3.19 -6.64
C ASN A 203 -1.64 -1.67 -6.60
N ASN A 204 -0.92 -1.12 -7.57
CA ASN A 204 -0.67 0.32 -7.63
C ASN A 204 -1.98 1.09 -7.80
N SER A 205 -2.88 0.62 -8.67
CA SER A 205 -4.20 1.21 -8.86
C SER A 205 -5.01 1.24 -7.58
N LEU A 206 -5.17 0.10 -6.91
CA LEU A 206 -5.98 0.00 -5.69
C LEU A 206 -5.45 0.91 -4.57
N ILE A 207 -4.13 1.06 -4.47
CA ILE A 207 -3.48 1.98 -3.53
C ILE A 207 -3.82 3.44 -3.88
N VAL A 208 -3.78 3.79 -5.17
CA VAL A 208 -4.13 5.13 -5.65
C VAL A 208 -5.60 5.42 -5.40
N ASP A 209 -6.51 4.51 -5.76
CA ASP A 209 -7.95 4.66 -5.60
C ASP A 209 -8.33 4.89 -4.14
N PHE A 210 -7.73 4.13 -3.23
CA PHE A 210 -7.91 4.33 -1.79
C PHE A 210 -7.43 5.71 -1.34
N ASN A 211 -6.22 6.11 -1.77
CA ASN A 211 -5.61 7.38 -1.37
C ASN A 211 -6.37 8.59 -1.91
N LEU A 212 -6.96 8.50 -3.11
CA LEU A 212 -7.80 9.54 -3.69
C LEU A 212 -9.20 9.56 -3.07
N GLY A 213 -9.58 8.49 -2.37
CA GLY A 213 -10.83 8.40 -1.62
C GLY A 213 -12.00 7.85 -2.40
N PHE A 214 -11.76 7.24 -3.57
CA PHE A 214 -12.80 6.59 -4.38
C PHE A 214 -13.35 5.35 -3.69
N LEU A 215 -12.58 4.71 -2.80
CA LEU A 215 -12.98 3.52 -2.06
C LEU A 215 -13.59 3.80 -0.66
N ASP A 216 -13.69 5.07 -0.24
CA ASP A 216 -14.21 5.47 1.08
C ASP A 216 -15.75 5.64 1.08
N ASN A 217 -16.43 5.50 -0.07
CA ASN A 217 -17.89 5.61 -0.16
C ASN A 217 -18.56 4.32 0.32
N LYS A 218 -19.07 4.36 1.56
CA LYS A 218 -19.90 3.29 2.15
C LYS A 218 -21.31 3.18 1.58
N ASN A 219 -21.67 3.87 0.49
CA ASN A 219 -23.02 3.81 -0.10
C ASN A 219 -23.00 4.21 -1.59
N SER A 220 -22.86 3.24 -2.48
CA SER A 220 -23.54 3.16 -3.78
C SER A 220 -23.02 1.96 -4.55
N GLU A 221 -23.90 1.02 -4.88
CA GLU A 221 -23.64 -0.08 -5.82
C GLU A 221 -23.40 0.43 -7.26
N GLU A 222 -23.47 1.75 -7.50
CA GLU A 222 -23.25 2.41 -8.80
C GLU A 222 -21.79 2.82 -9.07
N ASP A 223 -20.90 2.88 -8.05
CA ASP A 223 -19.55 3.45 -8.20
C ASP A 223 -18.50 2.46 -8.77
N LEU A 224 -18.84 1.18 -8.97
CA LEU A 224 -17.86 0.14 -9.34
C LEU A 224 -17.39 0.19 -10.80
N ASN A 225 -18.20 0.78 -11.70
CA ASN A 225 -17.80 1.02 -13.09
C ASN A 225 -16.94 2.30 -13.24
N ASP A 226 -16.97 3.20 -12.25
CA ASP A 226 -16.19 4.45 -12.28
C ASP A 226 -14.72 4.25 -11.87
N ILE A 227 -14.34 3.15 -11.20
CA ILE A 227 -12.99 2.99 -10.63
C ILE A 227 -11.92 2.69 -11.70
N GLU A 228 -12.25 1.89 -12.73
CA GLU A 228 -11.37 1.66 -13.88
C GLU A 228 -11.26 2.91 -14.75
N ASP A 229 -12.40 3.59 -14.99
CA ASP A 229 -12.46 4.86 -15.68
C ASP A 229 -11.70 5.96 -14.93
N THR A 230 -11.65 5.96 -13.60
CA THR A 230 -11.10 7.09 -12.84
C THR A 230 -9.58 7.19 -12.90
N ILE A 231 -8.81 6.10 -12.91
CA ILE A 231 -7.34 6.19 -13.06
C ILE A 231 -6.94 6.33 -14.52
N GLU A 232 -7.61 5.64 -15.44
CA GLU A 232 -7.33 5.83 -16.87
C GLU A 232 -7.76 7.22 -17.33
N ASN A 233 -8.85 7.79 -16.79
CA ASN A 233 -9.20 9.21 -16.94
C ASN A 233 -8.33 10.13 -16.09
N PHE A 234 -7.78 9.72 -14.95
CA PHE A 234 -6.79 10.55 -14.25
C PHE A 234 -5.53 10.65 -15.11
N GLU A 235 -5.00 9.53 -15.60
CA GLU A 235 -3.83 9.52 -16.49
C GLU A 235 -4.11 10.09 -17.88
N LYS A 236 -5.32 10.01 -18.45
CA LYS A 236 -5.65 10.62 -19.75
C LYS A 236 -6.13 12.08 -19.66
N SER A 237 -6.88 12.43 -18.62
CA SER A 237 -7.65 13.69 -18.53
C SER A 237 -7.15 14.65 -17.45
N SER A 238 -6.25 14.23 -16.55
CA SER A 238 -5.63 15.18 -15.62
C SER A 238 -4.72 16.15 -16.38
N VAL A 239 -4.88 17.44 -16.13
CA VAL A 239 -4.12 18.48 -16.82
C VAL A 239 -3.60 19.46 -15.77
N LEU A 240 -2.28 19.69 -15.79
CA LEU A 240 -1.66 20.85 -15.17
C LEU A 240 -1.41 21.89 -16.25
N ILE A 241 -1.95 23.10 -16.04
CA ILE A 241 -1.68 24.24 -16.88
C ILE A 241 -0.66 25.11 -16.16
N GLU A 242 0.52 25.31 -16.77
CA GLU A 242 1.52 26.23 -16.24
C GLU A 242 0.96 27.66 -16.20
N ASP A 243 1.21 28.35 -15.09
CA ASP A 243 0.90 29.75 -14.85
C ASP A 243 2.11 30.40 -14.18
N ASP A 244 2.27 31.70 -14.37
CA ASP A 244 3.39 32.43 -13.79
C ASP A 244 3.26 32.50 -12.26
N PRO A 245 4.39 32.37 -11.54
CA PRO A 245 4.41 32.64 -10.11
C PRO A 245 3.94 34.08 -9.87
N PRO A 246 3.20 34.35 -8.78
CA PRO A 246 2.75 35.70 -8.48
C PRO A 246 3.97 36.61 -8.24
N LEU A 247 3.93 37.83 -8.81
CA LEU A 247 4.95 38.88 -8.59
C LEU A 247 5.16 39.19 -7.11
N ASP A 248 4.08 39.08 -6.32
CA ASP A 248 4.06 39.31 -4.89
C ASP A 248 3.19 38.24 -4.20
N PHE A 249 3.80 37.44 -3.32
CA PHE A 249 3.10 36.47 -2.48
C PHE A 249 2.79 37.07 -1.10
N TYR A 250 1.73 37.88 -1.02
CA TYR A 250 1.19 38.34 0.26
C TYR A 250 -0.09 37.59 0.61
N SER A 251 -0.07 36.95 1.78
CA SER A 251 -1.26 36.44 2.44
C SER A 251 -2.25 37.59 2.66
N LYS A 252 -3.49 37.48 2.14
CA LYS A 252 -4.56 38.45 2.43
C LYS A 252 -5.01 38.44 3.91
N ASP A 253 -4.55 37.46 4.69
CA ASP A 253 -4.99 37.18 6.06
C ASP A 253 -3.86 37.39 7.09
N ASP A 254 -3.31 38.61 7.21
CA ASP A 254 -2.46 38.96 8.37
C ASP A 254 -3.28 39.38 9.61
N ASN A 255 -4.60 39.53 9.49
CA ASN A 255 -5.51 39.92 10.56
C ASN A 255 -6.62 38.90 10.78
N HIS A 256 -6.36 37.83 11.54
CA HIS A 256 -7.44 37.04 12.11
C HIS A 256 -7.15 36.63 13.57
N GLU A 257 -7.92 37.24 14.49
CA GLU A 257 -8.16 36.74 15.84
C GLU A 257 -8.59 35.26 15.79
N PHE A 258 -8.04 34.46 16.70
CA PHE A 258 -8.37 33.05 16.86
C PHE A 258 -9.85 32.86 17.22
N LYS A 259 -10.73 32.74 16.21
CA LYS A 259 -12.08 32.22 16.39
C LYS A 259 -12.08 30.71 16.23
N THR A 260 -12.14 30.02 17.35
CA THR A 260 -12.28 28.56 17.42
C THR A 260 -13.63 28.12 16.83
N ARG A 261 -13.63 27.64 15.58
CA ARG A 261 -14.70 26.80 15.05
C ARG A 261 -14.38 25.34 15.35
N LYS A 262 -15.35 24.63 15.95
CA LYS A 262 -15.34 23.17 16.17
C LYS A 262 -15.24 22.44 14.83
N THR A 263 -14.02 22.33 14.31
CA THR A 263 -13.74 21.64 13.05
C THR A 263 -13.25 20.24 13.41
N ASN A 264 -13.75 19.20 12.75
CA ASN A 264 -13.26 17.84 12.95
C ASN A 264 -11.84 17.73 12.35
N PHE A 265 -10.83 18.01 13.18
CA PHE A 265 -9.42 18.09 12.80
C PHE A 265 -8.91 16.82 12.10
N ILE A 266 -9.42 15.65 12.50
CA ILE A 266 -9.02 14.35 11.94
C ILE A 266 -9.48 14.23 10.48
N LEU A 267 -10.73 14.57 10.19
CA LEU A 267 -11.27 14.52 8.82
C LEU A 267 -10.58 15.54 7.91
N LYS A 268 -10.29 16.74 8.44
CA LYS A 268 -9.56 17.78 7.71
C LYS A 268 -8.13 17.34 7.37
N ALA A 269 -7.43 16.72 8.32
CA ALA A 269 -6.09 16.17 8.10
C ALA A 269 -6.10 15.02 7.08
N LYS A 270 -7.07 14.09 7.17
CA LYS A 270 -7.25 13.01 6.17
C LYS A 270 -7.45 13.60 4.77
N ASN A 271 -8.34 14.56 4.61
CA ASN A 271 -8.62 15.20 3.33
C ASN A 271 -7.45 16.03 2.78
N GLN A 272 -6.65 16.66 3.64
CA GLN A 272 -5.42 17.35 3.24
C GLN A 272 -4.37 16.36 2.74
N LYS A 273 -4.21 15.21 3.40
CA LYS A 273 -3.30 14.15 2.96
C LYS A 273 -3.70 13.57 1.59
N LYS A 274 -5.00 13.32 1.37
CA LYS A 274 -5.51 12.89 0.06
C LYS A 274 -5.25 13.93 -1.04
N LEU A 275 -5.46 15.20 -0.73
CA LEU A 275 -5.24 16.32 -1.65
C LEU A 275 -3.76 16.49 -2.01
N GLY A 276 -2.86 16.38 -1.04
CA GLY A 276 -1.40 16.41 -1.26
C GLY A 276 -0.99 15.31 -2.25
N PHE A 277 -1.34 14.06 -1.92
CA PHE A 277 -1.04 12.90 -2.75
C PHE A 277 -1.61 12.99 -4.18
N ALA A 278 -2.84 13.51 -4.33
CA ALA A 278 -3.42 13.73 -5.66
C ALA A 278 -2.56 14.70 -6.50
N GLY A 279 -2.05 15.77 -5.90
CA GLY A 279 -1.16 16.69 -6.59
C GLY A 279 0.21 16.08 -6.88
N GLU A 280 0.77 15.29 -5.96
CA GLU A 280 2.04 14.58 -6.18
C GLU A 280 1.94 13.67 -7.43
N LEU A 281 0.82 12.94 -7.57
CA LEU A 281 0.57 12.12 -8.76
C LEU A 281 0.48 12.94 -10.05
N MET A 282 -0.17 14.11 -10.02
CA MET A 282 -0.22 15.00 -11.18
C MET A 282 1.17 15.51 -11.57
N VAL A 283 2.02 15.84 -10.59
CA VAL A 283 3.40 16.26 -10.85
C VAL A 283 4.20 15.13 -11.46
N VAL A 284 4.08 13.89 -10.95
CA VAL A 284 4.75 12.73 -11.56
C VAL A 284 4.31 12.55 -13.01
N LYS A 285 3.01 12.66 -13.30
CA LYS A 285 2.50 12.57 -14.67
C LYS A 285 3.08 13.68 -15.55
N TYR A 286 2.98 14.93 -15.09
CA TYR A 286 3.48 16.11 -15.79
C TYR A 286 4.98 15.99 -16.13
N GLU A 287 5.81 15.57 -15.16
CA GLU A 287 7.24 15.38 -15.40
C GLU A 287 7.53 14.23 -16.38
N LYS A 288 6.78 13.12 -16.32
CA LYS A 288 6.91 12.02 -17.29
C LYS A 288 6.56 12.47 -18.70
N GLU A 289 5.46 13.20 -18.86
CA GLU A 289 5.01 13.72 -20.15
C GLU A 289 6.03 14.70 -20.73
N SER A 290 6.55 15.61 -19.90
CA SER A 290 7.61 16.55 -20.28
C SER A 290 8.88 15.82 -20.75
N LEU A 291 9.37 14.83 -19.99
CA LEU A 291 10.55 14.05 -20.37
C LEU A 291 10.33 13.23 -21.65
N ILE A 292 9.15 12.63 -21.82
CA ILE A 292 8.80 11.87 -23.03
C ILE A 292 8.73 12.79 -24.25
N ALA A 293 8.10 13.96 -24.12
CA ALA A 293 8.03 14.96 -25.18
C ALA A 293 9.42 15.45 -25.61
N ASN A 294 10.37 15.51 -24.67
CA ASN A 294 11.77 15.85 -24.91
C ASN A 294 12.65 14.63 -25.28
N GLY A 295 12.06 13.49 -25.64
CA GLY A 295 12.78 12.31 -26.13
C GLY A 295 13.50 11.49 -25.05
N ARG A 296 13.34 11.82 -23.76
CA ARG A 296 13.96 11.15 -22.60
C ARG A 296 13.03 10.13 -21.94
N LYS A 297 12.48 9.22 -22.74
CA LYS A 297 11.66 8.08 -22.24
C LYS A 297 12.45 7.16 -21.30
N ASP A 298 13.78 7.17 -21.38
CA ASP A 298 14.65 6.48 -20.45
C ASP A 298 14.62 7.08 -19.03
N LEU A 299 14.54 8.41 -18.91
CA LEU A 299 14.44 9.11 -17.62
C LEU A 299 13.03 9.08 -17.05
N SER A 300 11.99 9.16 -17.89
CA SER A 300 10.60 9.14 -17.39
C SER A 300 10.26 7.84 -16.65
N LYS A 301 10.94 6.74 -17.00
CA LYS A 301 10.84 5.44 -16.29
C LYS A 301 11.58 5.41 -14.96
N LYS A 302 12.49 6.35 -14.72
CA LYS A 302 13.30 6.46 -13.50
C LYS A 302 12.73 7.45 -12.49
N ILE A 303 11.62 8.14 -12.79
CA ILE A 303 10.98 9.03 -11.83
C ILE A 303 10.47 8.21 -10.65
N GLU A 304 10.86 8.63 -9.45
CA GLU A 304 10.49 7.99 -8.19
C GLU A 304 9.57 8.92 -7.39
N HIS A 305 8.46 8.36 -6.93
CA HIS A 305 7.59 9.01 -5.96
C HIS A 305 8.14 8.70 -4.57
N VAL A 306 8.92 9.62 -4.00
CA VAL A 306 9.78 9.39 -2.83
C VAL A 306 9.01 9.46 -1.52
N ALA A 307 7.68 9.65 -1.57
CA ALA A 307 6.83 9.66 -0.40
C ALA A 307 6.91 8.35 0.41
N LYS A 308 7.88 8.32 1.34
CA LYS A 308 8.03 7.54 2.59
C LYS A 308 9.14 6.47 2.68
N GLU A 309 10.02 6.26 1.70
CA GLU A 309 11.14 5.31 1.93
C GLU A 309 12.27 5.90 2.81
N HIS A 310 12.34 7.22 2.93
CA HIS A 310 13.30 7.93 3.77
C HIS A 310 12.56 9.00 4.58
N ASP A 311 12.24 8.71 5.85
CA ASP A 311 11.75 9.72 6.81
C ASP A 311 12.79 10.87 6.86
N GLY A 312 12.56 11.98 6.13
CA GLY A 312 13.33 13.22 6.29
C GLY A 312 14.24 13.66 5.14
N ASP A 313 14.02 13.26 3.89
CA ASP A 313 14.85 13.73 2.77
C ASP A 313 14.48 15.15 2.27
N GLY A 314 13.29 15.67 2.58
CA GLY A 314 12.94 17.08 2.33
C GLY A 314 12.46 17.41 0.91
N TYR A 315 11.98 16.41 0.16
CA TYR A 315 11.29 16.55 -1.13
C TYR A 315 10.33 15.35 -1.36
N ASP A 316 9.35 15.48 -2.26
CA ASP A 316 8.33 14.47 -2.53
C ASP A 316 8.65 13.55 -3.73
N ILE A 317 9.28 14.10 -4.78
CA ILE A 317 9.50 13.42 -6.06
C ILE A 317 10.94 13.63 -6.54
N LEU A 318 11.59 12.54 -6.96
CA LEU A 318 12.85 12.59 -7.69
C LEU A 318 12.57 12.50 -9.19
N SER A 319 12.83 13.59 -9.91
CA SER A 319 12.74 13.71 -11.36
C SER A 319 14.10 14.06 -11.95
N PHE A 320 14.13 14.37 -13.25
CA PHE A 320 15.35 14.67 -13.99
C PHE A 320 15.12 15.83 -14.97
N GLU A 321 16.16 16.63 -15.15
CA GLU A 321 16.28 17.55 -16.28
C GLU A 321 16.57 16.79 -17.58
N ILE A 322 16.45 17.48 -18.71
CA ILE A 322 16.68 16.89 -20.05
C ILE A 322 18.11 16.37 -20.20
N ASP A 323 19.09 17.00 -19.55
CA ASP A 323 20.49 16.58 -19.52
C ASP A 323 20.75 15.38 -18.57
N GLY A 324 19.76 14.99 -17.77
CA GLY A 324 19.85 13.93 -16.76
C GLY A 324 20.25 14.40 -15.37
N THR A 325 20.41 15.70 -15.14
CA THR A 325 20.59 16.28 -13.81
C THR A 325 19.37 15.98 -12.95
N LYS A 326 19.57 15.64 -11.66
CA LYS A 326 18.47 15.31 -10.75
C LYS A 326 17.66 16.57 -10.42
N LYS A 327 16.34 16.42 -10.34
CA LYS A 327 15.40 17.42 -9.81
C LYS A 327 14.76 16.87 -8.54
N PHE A 328 14.91 17.59 -7.43
CA PHE A 328 14.23 17.31 -6.18
C PHE A 328 12.99 18.18 -6.10
N ILE A 329 11.81 17.58 -6.19
CA ILE A 329 10.55 18.32 -6.31
C ILE A 329 9.73 18.14 -5.04
N GLU A 330 9.37 19.26 -4.42
CA GLU A 330 8.40 19.36 -3.34
C GLU A 330 7.05 19.84 -3.90
N VAL A 331 5.94 19.20 -3.52
CA VAL A 331 4.61 19.47 -4.10
C VAL A 331 3.66 20.05 -3.05
N LYS A 332 3.08 21.22 -3.35
CA LYS A 332 2.09 21.87 -2.48
C LYS A 332 0.77 22.07 -3.21
N THR A 333 -0.25 21.33 -2.81
CA THR A 333 -1.55 21.32 -3.50
C THR A 333 -2.64 22.08 -2.73
N THR A 334 -3.45 22.88 -3.42
CA THR A 334 -4.64 23.53 -2.87
C THR A 334 -5.80 23.54 -3.86
N THR A 335 -7.03 23.47 -3.36
CA THR A 335 -8.25 23.69 -4.18
C THR A 335 -8.62 25.18 -4.30
N LYS A 336 -7.83 26.06 -3.68
CA LYS A 336 -8.00 27.52 -3.70
C LYS A 336 -7.02 28.17 -4.68
N ASP A 337 -7.04 29.49 -4.76
CA ASP A 337 -6.15 30.26 -5.63
C ASP A 337 -4.65 30.14 -5.28
N LYS A 338 -3.81 30.64 -6.21
CA LYS A 338 -2.35 30.60 -6.09
C LYS A 338 -1.76 31.36 -4.90
N LEU A 339 -2.48 32.32 -4.31
CA LEU A 339 -2.01 33.13 -3.17
C LEU A 339 -2.32 32.48 -1.81
N THR A 340 -3.04 31.35 -1.81
CA THR A 340 -3.39 30.65 -0.58
C THR A 340 -2.13 30.20 0.17
N PRO A 341 -1.96 30.60 1.45
CA PRO A 341 -0.83 30.17 2.27
C PRO A 341 -0.74 28.65 2.39
N PHE A 342 0.48 28.13 2.47
CA PHE A 342 0.74 26.71 2.64
C PHE A 342 1.88 26.50 3.64
N MET A 343 1.96 25.30 4.19
CA MET A 343 2.97 24.92 5.16
C MET A 343 4.18 24.34 4.43
N ILE A 344 5.37 24.69 4.90
CA ILE A 344 6.65 24.08 4.52
C ILE A 344 7.36 23.65 5.81
N SER A 345 7.93 22.45 5.83
CA SER A 345 8.64 21.95 7.01
C SER A 345 10.04 22.55 7.11
N SER A 346 10.62 22.55 8.32
CA SER A 346 12.01 22.98 8.52
C SER A 346 13.01 22.12 7.76
N ASN A 347 12.66 20.86 7.51
CA ASN A 347 13.48 19.93 6.75
C ASN A 347 13.45 20.25 5.26
N GLU A 348 12.28 20.52 4.69
CA GLU A 348 12.12 20.98 3.29
C GLU A 348 12.91 22.28 3.05
N VAL A 349 12.82 23.25 3.96
CA VAL A 349 13.58 24.51 3.86
C VAL A 349 15.08 24.23 3.84
N LYS A 350 15.59 23.49 4.84
CA LYS A 350 17.01 23.15 4.95
C LYS A 350 17.51 22.35 3.73
N PHE A 351 16.71 21.44 3.22
CA PHE A 351 17.06 20.66 2.04
C PHE A 351 17.16 21.54 0.79
N SER A 352 16.23 22.50 0.63
CA SER A 352 16.28 23.49 -0.45
C SER A 352 17.51 24.40 -0.39
N GLU A 353 17.98 24.76 0.82
CA GLU A 353 19.21 25.53 1.01
C GLU A 353 20.44 24.74 0.52
N LEU A 354 20.53 23.47 0.92
CA LEU A 354 21.66 22.59 0.59
C LEU A 354 21.68 22.14 -0.88
N ASN A 355 20.52 22.04 -1.51
CA ASN A 355 20.36 21.51 -2.88
C ASN A 355 19.77 22.55 -3.84
N SER A 356 19.96 23.84 -3.58
CA SER A 356 19.32 24.95 -4.32
C SER A 356 19.43 24.84 -5.84
N GLY A 357 20.56 24.36 -6.39
CA GLY A 357 20.72 24.17 -7.84
C GLY A 357 19.75 23.16 -8.46
N ASN A 358 19.22 22.22 -7.68
CA ASN A 358 18.41 21.10 -8.14
C ASN A 358 17.03 21.02 -7.44
N TYR A 359 16.69 21.99 -6.59
CA TYR A 359 15.47 21.97 -5.78
C TYR A 359 14.34 22.78 -6.42
N TYR A 360 13.16 22.17 -6.47
CA TYR A 360 11.97 22.77 -7.07
C TYR A 360 10.77 22.66 -6.13
N LEU A 361 9.98 23.74 -6.06
CA LEU A 361 8.67 23.74 -5.41
C LEU A 361 7.59 23.85 -6.48
N TYR A 362 6.78 22.81 -6.61
CA TYR A 362 5.65 22.75 -7.53
C TYR A 362 4.37 23.10 -6.76
N ARG A 363 3.80 24.27 -7.06
CA ARG A 363 2.57 24.74 -6.42
C ARG A 363 1.38 24.47 -7.33
N ILE A 364 0.57 23.48 -6.96
CA ILE A 364 -0.70 23.21 -7.63
C ILE A 364 -1.82 23.98 -6.92
N PHE A 365 -2.58 24.75 -7.70
CA PHE A 365 -3.70 25.56 -7.22
C PHE A 365 -4.89 25.47 -8.17
N ASP A 366 -6.03 26.04 -7.76
CA ASP A 366 -7.33 25.86 -8.41
C ASP A 366 -7.65 24.37 -8.67
N PHE A 367 -7.18 23.47 -7.80
CA PHE A 367 -7.29 22.04 -8.03
C PHE A 367 -8.75 21.56 -7.93
N ASN A 368 -9.25 20.99 -9.03
CA ASN A 368 -10.56 20.38 -9.10
C ASN A 368 -10.45 18.86 -8.97
N LYS A 369 -10.92 18.34 -7.84
CA LYS A 369 -10.89 16.90 -7.51
C LYS A 369 -11.71 16.03 -8.46
N LYS A 370 -12.78 16.56 -9.05
CA LYS A 370 -13.69 15.78 -9.92
C LYS A 370 -13.09 15.60 -11.30
N THR A 371 -12.55 16.67 -11.87
CA THR A 371 -11.95 16.67 -13.20
C THR A 371 -10.46 16.35 -13.17
N SER A 372 -9.86 16.29 -11.99
CA SER A 372 -8.41 16.14 -11.79
C SER A 372 -7.59 17.16 -12.57
N THR A 373 -8.06 18.41 -12.61
CA THR A 373 -7.38 19.52 -13.29
C THR A 373 -6.86 20.53 -12.27
N GLY A 374 -5.74 21.18 -12.57
CA GLY A 374 -5.20 22.25 -11.74
C GLY A 374 -4.29 23.17 -12.54
N LYS A 375 -3.90 24.28 -11.93
CA LYS A 375 -2.83 25.14 -12.45
C LYS A 375 -1.58 24.91 -11.63
N LEU A 376 -0.44 25.08 -12.27
CA LEU A 376 0.88 24.84 -11.69
C LEU A 376 1.73 26.10 -11.85
N PHE A 377 2.39 26.54 -10.79
CA PHE A 377 3.59 27.36 -10.94
C PHE A 377 4.77 26.67 -10.27
N ILE A 378 5.98 26.93 -10.77
CA ILE A 378 7.21 26.30 -10.33
C ILE A 378 8.15 27.36 -9.76
N LEU A 379 8.72 27.10 -8.60
CA LEU A 379 9.85 27.87 -8.05
C LEU A 379 11.09 26.99 -8.04
N HIS A 380 12.24 27.56 -8.36
CA HIS A 380 13.53 26.86 -8.40
C HIS A 380 14.51 27.57 -7.47
N GLY A 381 15.18 26.82 -6.60
CA GLY A 381 16.22 27.35 -5.72
C GLY A 381 15.96 27.19 -4.23
N ASP A 382 16.72 27.98 -3.47
CA ASP A 382 16.62 28.10 -2.02
C ASP A 382 15.32 28.82 -1.63
N ILE A 383 14.36 28.06 -1.10
CA ILE A 383 13.02 28.58 -0.80
C ILE A 383 13.06 29.65 0.30
N SER A 384 14.05 29.63 1.19
CA SER A 384 14.19 30.65 2.24
C SER A 384 14.51 32.04 1.67
N LYS A 385 15.08 32.11 0.46
CA LYS A 385 15.39 33.35 -0.25
C LYS A 385 14.29 33.78 -1.21
N ILE A 386 13.46 32.84 -1.65
CA ILE A 386 12.39 33.08 -2.63
C ILE A 386 11.07 33.43 -1.93
N LEU A 387 10.77 32.81 -0.78
CA LEU A 387 9.52 32.97 -0.07
C LEU A 387 9.70 33.62 1.31
N LYS A 388 8.68 34.39 1.73
CA LYS A 388 8.60 34.92 3.10
C LYS A 388 8.07 33.84 4.03
N LEU A 389 8.92 33.34 4.93
CA LEU A 389 8.57 32.30 5.89
C LEU A 389 8.17 32.91 7.24
N LYS A 390 7.09 32.39 7.84
CA LYS A 390 6.66 32.71 9.20
C LYS A 390 6.69 31.45 10.05
N SER A 391 7.43 31.46 11.15
CA SER A 391 7.51 30.32 12.06
C SER A 391 6.15 30.07 12.75
N THR A 392 5.62 28.86 12.60
CA THR A 392 4.32 28.45 13.17
C THR A 392 4.43 27.42 14.28
N GLN A 393 5.57 26.71 14.37
CA GLN A 393 5.81 25.63 15.32
C GLN A 393 7.25 25.68 15.82
N TYR A 394 7.47 25.29 17.08
CA TYR A 394 8.79 25.20 17.71
C TYR A 394 9.05 23.76 18.12
N ILE A 395 10.31 23.32 17.98
CA ILE A 395 10.79 22.05 18.52
C ILE A 395 11.46 22.35 19.86
N VAL A 396 10.99 21.72 20.93
CA VAL A 396 11.68 21.75 22.23
C VAL A 396 12.82 20.74 22.18
N ASN A 397 14.05 21.22 22.19
CA ASN A 397 15.27 20.39 22.08
C ASN A 397 16.12 20.36 23.37
N GLY A 398 15.62 20.94 24.46
CA GLY A 398 16.28 20.96 25.76
C GLY A 398 15.60 21.91 26.74
N MET A 399 16.05 21.88 27.99
CA MET A 399 15.68 22.90 28.98
C MET A 399 16.53 24.16 28.76
N GLN A 400 15.90 25.33 28.89
CA GLN A 400 16.62 26.59 28.88
C GLN A 400 17.38 26.72 30.22
N ASP A 401 18.70 26.91 30.17
CA ASP A 401 19.54 27.02 31.36
C ASP A 401 19.22 28.33 32.10
N THR A 402 18.42 28.25 33.16
CA THR A 402 17.96 29.41 33.93
C THR A 402 19.05 30.01 34.82
N ASN A 403 20.27 29.44 34.85
CA ASN A 403 21.37 29.88 35.70
C ASN A 403 22.44 30.75 35.01
N LYS A 404 22.27 31.10 33.73
CA LYS A 404 23.12 32.14 33.10
C LYS A 404 22.46 33.50 33.22
N LEU A 405 22.88 34.25 34.25
CA LEU A 405 22.65 35.70 34.30
C LEU A 405 23.14 36.34 32.99
N PRO A 406 22.40 37.29 32.40
CA PRO A 406 22.88 38.01 31.23
C PRO A 406 24.15 38.76 31.61
N ASN A 407 25.25 38.49 30.91
CA ASN A 407 26.44 39.32 30.97
C ASN A 407 26.04 40.74 30.57
N LYS A 408 26.21 41.68 31.51
CA LYS A 408 26.03 43.12 31.31
C LYS A 408 26.97 43.68 30.27
#